data_AF-A0A1V6ITD7-F1
#
_entry.id   AF-A0A1V6ITD7-F1
#
_cell.length_a   1.000
_cell.length_b   1.000
_cell.length_c   1.000
_cell.angle_alpha   90.00
_cell.angle_beta   90.00
_cell.angle_gamma   90.00
#
_symmetry.space_group_name_H-M   'P 1'
#
loop_
_entity.id
_entity.type
_entity.pdbx_description
1 polymer ?
#
loop_
_entity_poly.entity_id
_entity_poly.type
_entity_poly.pdbx_seq_one_letter_code
_entity_poly.pdbx_strand_id
1 'polypeptide(L)'
;MARITIEDSLRVAKTRFGLVSLASKRAHQLLKGSQPLVVSKNREIVQALREIAAGKVVYANPEYLNGTKEDFKPIPDSTEFIGDEEYIE
;
A
#
# COMPACT_ATOMS: atom_id res chain seq x y z
N MET A 1 -23.47 9.94 -4.95
CA MET A 1 -22.52 8.82 -4.82
C MET A 1 -22.25 8.29 -6.22
N ALA A 2 -21.21 8.79 -6.89
CA ALA A 2 -20.94 8.38 -8.28
C ALA A 2 -20.40 6.95 -8.28
N ARG A 3 -21.07 6.08 -9.05
CA ARG A 3 -20.62 4.73 -9.42
C ARG A 3 -19.22 4.87 -10.00
N ILE A 4 -18.19 4.47 -9.23
CA ILE A 4 -16.84 4.41 -9.77
C ILE A 4 -16.80 3.20 -10.71
N THR A 5 -16.30 3.41 -11.92
CA THR A 5 -16.12 2.36 -12.89
C THR A 5 -14.64 1.99 -12.94
N ILE A 6 -14.33 0.72 -13.25
CA ILE A 6 -12.99 0.15 -13.04
C ILE A 6 -12.00 0.63 -14.12
N GLU A 7 -12.51 1.19 -15.21
CA GLU A 7 -11.77 1.56 -16.42
C GLU A 7 -10.72 2.63 -16.14
N ASP A 8 -11.03 3.61 -15.28
CA ASP A 8 -10.08 4.66 -14.90
C ASP A 8 -8.91 4.11 -14.08
N SER A 9 -9.20 3.19 -13.16
CA SER A 9 -8.16 2.51 -12.37
C SER A 9 -7.33 1.56 -13.24
N LEU A 10 -7.96 0.91 -14.21
CA LEU A 10 -7.29 -0.01 -15.12
C LEU A 10 -6.33 0.72 -16.08
N ARG A 11 -6.67 1.93 -16.51
CA ARG A 11 -5.78 2.77 -17.35
C ARG A 11 -4.45 3.05 -16.64
N VAL A 12 -4.47 3.25 -15.33
CA VAL A 12 -3.27 3.51 -14.52
C VAL A 12 -2.51 2.21 -14.20
N ALA A 13 -3.21 1.15 -13.81
CA ALA A 13 -2.59 -0.13 -13.45
C ALA A 13 -2.11 -0.97 -14.66
N LYS A 14 -2.57 -0.64 -15.87
CA LYS A 14 -2.27 -1.29 -17.18
C LYS A 14 -2.72 -2.75 -17.32
N THR A 15 -2.79 -3.51 -16.24
CA THR A 15 -3.19 -4.93 -16.22
C THR A 15 -4.24 -5.17 -15.16
N ARG A 16 -5.15 -6.13 -15.40
CA ARG A 16 -6.22 -6.47 -14.44
C ARG A 16 -5.67 -7.14 -13.19
N PHE A 17 -4.72 -8.06 -13.35
CA PHE A 17 -4.04 -8.71 -12.22
C PHE A 17 -3.24 -7.71 -11.38
N GLY A 18 -2.54 -6.78 -12.05
CA GLY A 18 -1.86 -5.68 -11.38
C GLY A 18 -2.83 -4.79 -10.62
N LEU A 19 -3.96 -4.42 -11.23
CA LEU A 19 -4.97 -3.62 -10.54
C LEU A 19 -5.44 -4.27 -9.23
N VAL A 20 -5.73 -5.58 -9.26
CA VAL A 20 -6.18 -6.33 -8.07
C VAL A 20 -5.12 -6.33 -6.98
N SER A 21 -3.87 -6.63 -7.34
CA SER A 21 -2.76 -6.67 -6.37
C SER A 21 -2.46 -5.28 -5.78
N LEU A 22 -2.44 -4.23 -6.60
CA LEU A 22 -2.21 -2.85 -6.17
C LEU A 22 -3.32 -2.35 -5.24
N ALA A 23 -4.58 -2.56 -5.63
CA ALA A 23 -5.73 -2.15 -4.83
C ALA A 23 -5.80 -2.89 -3.50
N SER A 24 -5.51 -4.20 -3.48
CA SER A 24 -5.46 -5.01 -2.26
C SER A 24 -4.39 -4.49 -1.28
N LYS A 25 -3.16 -4.27 -1.77
CA LYS A 25 -2.06 -3.73 -0.94
C LYS A 25 -2.40 -2.35 -0.39
N ARG A 26 -2.95 -1.46 -1.22
CA ARG A 26 -3.31 -0.11 -0.79
C ARG A 26 -4.46 -0.10 0.21
N ALA A 27 -5.49 -0.93 0.00
CA ALA A 27 -6.59 -1.07 0.95
C ALA A 27 -6.09 -1.56 2.32
N HIS A 28 -5.13 -2.49 2.34
CA HIS A 28 -4.51 -2.95 3.59
C HIS A 28 -3.77 -1.80 4.30
N GLN A 29 -3.03 -0.95 3.57
CA GLN A 29 -2.39 0.23 4.17
C GLN A 29 -3.40 1.19 4.80
N LEU A 30 -4.53 1.44 4.12
CA LEU A 30 -5.60 2.29 4.65
C LEU A 30 -6.22 1.68 5.91
N LEU A 31 -6.42 0.37 5.94
CA LEU A 31 -6.90 -0.35 7.14
C LEU A 31 -5.92 -0.28 8.31
N LYS A 32 -4.61 -0.21 8.04
CA LYS A 32 -3.57 0.03 9.05
C LYS A 32 -3.49 1.50 9.53
N GLY A 33 -4.37 2.38 9.04
CA GLY A 33 -4.40 3.79 9.43
C GLY A 33 -3.54 4.70 8.55
N SER A 34 -3.08 4.24 7.38
CA SER A 34 -2.42 5.13 6.42
C SER A 34 -3.37 6.25 5.98
N GLN A 35 -2.83 7.47 5.83
CA GLN A 35 -3.64 8.60 5.41
C GLN A 35 -4.14 8.42 3.96
N PRO A 36 -5.45 8.63 3.71
CA PRO A 36 -6.00 8.61 2.38
C PRO A 36 -5.52 9.83 1.58
N LEU A 37 -5.15 9.61 0.32
CA LEU A 37 -4.63 10.65 -0.58
C LEU A 37 -5.74 11.38 -1.34
N VAL A 38 -6.95 10.81 -1.33
CA VAL A 38 -8.16 11.40 -1.91
C VAL A 38 -9.20 11.48 -0.81
N VAL A 39 -9.95 12.58 -0.72
CA VAL A 39 -11.04 12.65 0.27
C VAL A 39 -12.23 11.86 -0.27
N SER A 40 -12.64 10.79 0.42
CA SER A 40 -13.90 10.12 0.12
C SER A 40 -14.48 9.44 1.36
N LYS A 41 -15.81 9.30 1.40
CA LYS A 41 -16.56 8.63 2.48
C LYS A 41 -16.81 7.13 2.19
N ASN A 42 -16.03 6.54 1.28
CA ASN A 42 -16.21 5.13 0.89
C ASN A 42 -15.29 4.20 1.70
N ARG A 43 -15.61 2.89 1.67
CA ARG A 43 -14.72 1.85 2.21
C ARG A 43 -13.34 1.90 1.56
N GLU A 44 -12.36 1.36 2.27
CA GLU A 44 -10.92 1.40 1.98
C GLU A 44 -10.61 0.83 0.59
N ILE A 45 -11.33 -0.19 0.15
CA ILE A 45 -11.15 -0.77 -1.19
C ILE A 45 -11.56 0.20 -2.31
N VAL A 46 -12.67 0.91 -2.13
CA VAL A 46 -13.17 1.90 -3.09
C VAL A 46 -12.29 3.15 -3.05
N GLN A 47 -11.82 3.49 -1.86
CA GLN A 47 -10.85 4.55 -1.63
C GLN A 47 -9.53 4.27 -2.36
N ALA A 48 -8.99 3.05 -2.25
CA ALA A 48 -7.80 2.61 -2.98
C ALA A 48 -7.98 2.70 -4.50
N LEU A 49 -9.11 2.23 -5.04
CA LEU A 49 -9.40 2.36 -6.48
C LEU A 49 -9.50 3.82 -6.93
N ARG A 50 -10.09 4.70 -6.11
CA ARG A 50 -10.12 6.16 -6.38
C ARG A 50 -8.73 6.77 -6.41
N GLU A 51 -7.85 6.37 -5.49
CA GLU A 51 -6.48 6.86 -5.44
C GLU A 51 -5.65 6.37 -6.64
N ILE A 52 -5.88 5.13 -7.08
CA ILE A 52 -5.26 4.57 -8.29
C ILE A 52 -5.78 5.29 -9.54
N ALA A 53 -7.10 5.50 -9.67
CA ALA A 53 -7.69 6.26 -10.78
C ALA A 53 -7.18 7.71 -10.84
N ALA A 54 -6.90 8.33 -9.69
CA ALA A 54 -6.30 9.65 -9.61
C ALA A 54 -4.78 9.67 -9.89
N GLY A 55 -4.16 8.51 -10.14
CA GLY A 55 -2.72 8.39 -10.37
C GLY A 55 -1.84 8.64 -9.14
N LYS A 56 -2.43 8.73 -7.93
CA LYS A 56 -1.69 8.98 -6.69
C LYS A 56 -1.07 7.70 -6.10
N VAL A 57 -1.58 6.55 -6.51
CA VAL A 57 -1.09 5.23 -6.12
C VAL A 57 -0.70 4.48 -7.38
N VAL A 58 0.58 4.13 -7.49
CA VAL A 58 1.16 3.42 -8.63
C VAL A 58 2.10 2.33 -8.13
N TYR A 59 2.44 1.39 -9.01
CA TYR A 59 3.53 0.47 -8.74
C TYR A 59 4.85 1.24 -8.61
N ALA A 60 5.61 0.91 -7.57
CA ALA A 60 7.00 1.31 -7.49
C ALA A 60 7.76 0.56 -8.59
N ASN A 61 8.17 1.25 -9.65
CA ASN A 61 9.16 0.69 -10.56
C ASN A 61 10.53 1.04 -10.01
N PRO A 62 11.42 0.06 -9.79
CA PRO A 62 12.76 0.30 -9.24
C PRO A 62 13.53 1.39 -9.99
N GLU A 63 13.40 1.45 -11.31
CA GLU A 63 14.06 2.47 -12.15
C GLU A 63 13.58 3.91 -11.93
N TYR A 64 12.40 4.13 -11.33
CA TYR A 64 11.88 5.48 -11.01
C TYR A 64 11.95 5.80 -9.50
N LEU A 65 12.49 4.89 -8.67
CA LEU A 65 12.79 5.14 -7.26
C LEU A 65 14.11 5.92 -7.09
N ASN A 66 14.32 6.97 -7.88
CA ASN A 66 15.44 7.89 -7.68
C ASN A 66 15.18 8.73 -6.43
N GLY A 67 15.47 8.18 -5.25
CA GLY A 67 15.37 8.93 -3.98
C GLY A 67 15.25 8.12 -2.70
N THR A 68 15.07 6.79 -2.72
CA THR A 68 15.26 6.00 -1.50
C THR A 68 16.75 5.77 -1.31
N LYS A 69 17.35 6.70 -0.57
CA LYS A 69 18.76 6.73 -0.16
C LYS A 69 19.29 5.35 0.24
N GLU A 70 20.58 5.20 0.03
CA GLU A 70 21.50 4.13 0.42
C GLU A 70 21.43 3.73 1.93
N ASP A 71 20.53 4.33 2.71
CA ASP A 71 20.38 4.17 4.16
C ASP A 71 19.30 3.17 4.58
N PHE A 72 18.69 2.42 3.65
CA PHE A 72 17.83 1.28 4.03
C PHE A 72 18.71 0.17 4.60
N LYS A 73 19.08 0.28 5.87
CA LYS A 73 19.64 -0.84 6.64
C LYS A 73 18.50 -1.82 6.87
N PRO A 74 18.50 -3.02 6.26
CA PRO A 74 17.59 -4.06 6.68
C PRO A 74 17.81 -4.29 8.17
N ILE A 75 16.74 -4.37 8.95
CA ILE A 75 16.83 -4.79 10.34
C ILE A 75 17.44 -6.19 10.29
N PRO A 76 18.65 -6.42 10.83
CA PRO A 76 19.24 -7.73 10.80
C PRO A 76 18.34 -8.67 11.59
N ASP A 77 18.03 -9.83 11.01
CA ASP A 77 17.18 -10.89 11.54
C ASP A 77 17.80 -11.60 12.77
N SER A 78 18.76 -10.95 13.44
CA SER A 78 19.57 -11.48 14.53
C SER A 78 19.20 -10.90 15.89
N THR A 79 18.12 -10.14 16.02
CA THR A 79 17.43 -10.09 17.33
C THR A 79 16.71 -11.41 17.48
N GLU A 80 17.46 -12.43 17.92
CA GLU A 80 16.90 -13.56 18.62
C GLU A 80 15.95 -12.98 19.67
N PHE A 81 14.69 -13.43 19.64
CA PHE A 81 13.75 -13.22 20.72
C PHE A 81 14.36 -13.89 21.95
N ILE A 82 15.09 -13.11 22.75
CA ILE A 82 15.35 -13.44 24.15
C ILE A 82 13.96 -13.37 24.77
N GLY A 83 13.28 -14.52 24.82
CA GLY A 83 12.06 -14.62 25.61
C GLY A 83 12.40 -14.18 27.02
N ASP A 84 11.59 -13.29 27.58
CA ASP A 84 11.69 -12.93 28.98
C ASP A 84 11.48 -14.22 29.81
N GLU A 85 12.58 -14.88 30.20
CA GLU A 85 12.61 -15.98 31.17
C GLU A 85 12.36 -15.48 32.60
N GLU A 86 12.05 -14.21 32.80
CA GLU A 86 11.61 -13.66 34.09
C GLU A 86 10.09 -13.70 34.25
N TYR A 87 9.52 -14.90 34.18
CA TYR A 87 8.26 -15.25 34.84
C TYR A 87 8.34 -16.68 35.39
N ILE A 88 9.38 -16.94 36.19
CA ILE A 88 9.37 -18.01 37.19
C ILE A 88 9.98 -17.46 38.48
N GLU A 89 9.14 -16.80 39.28
CA GLU A 89 9.14 -16.86 40.75
C GLU A 89 7.77 -16.42 41.28
#